data_AF-A0A5D6XNE1-F1
#
_entry.id   AF-A0A5D6XNE1-F1
#
_cell.length_a   1.000
_cell.length_b   1.000
_cell.length_c   1.000
_cell.angle_alpha   90.00
_cell.angle_beta   90.00
_cell.angle_gamma   90.00
#
_symmetry.space_group_name_H-M   'P 1'
#
loop_
_entity.id
_entity.type
_entity.pdbx_description
1 polymer ?
#
loop_
_entity_poly.entity_id
_entity_poly.type
_entity_poly.pdbx_seq_one_letter_code
_entity_poly.pdbx_strand_id
1 'polypeptide(L)'
;MASAGDELLSYGSPPRSFAREDGEDGGAQALLAFYRKRCEEFQAERQCSLDRLARVEVAKEELHRLKWELRTSREESERASDQVAELEQALKQANAALFAAKSELVDAHAEAEKLRAQSQSDRQKIQHLLALTQPITEEVSFFRDCRPGTSASFPVTPPTRQTFEYPSTMHISSELGMQPRQAARRALSARSDAGGRRDRAPVRVVSAAANPLVRTVYLPNEQAAALAATVESLQRQLVAHQQLADERVQALLDESATDTTKLRRRAAQLEDKARTAEQQLEKTQRLLHETTKDYLVLRHHSQEAERLAREELAALEQQCAALSAARADAVQQAAAESQALRKSVQEESNVCVEELRGQALARERDLRILKEQYAAVQEACTRRIQDLQARLTKLRGRYRSLEKRRSMEMEGFTRDVVTLRRHLQKLEAVHYGRRLSAQERQSLRFDEHYTLDSNELSEEVAALQQRVRELAVDLAT
;
A
#
# COMPACT_ATOMS: atom_id res chain seq x y z
N MET A 1 -0.76 9.27 -13.67
CA MET A 1 -1.85 8.32 -13.33
C MET A 1 -1.98 8.10 -11.80
N ALA A 2 -1.98 9.17 -10.99
CA ALA A 2 -2.03 9.06 -9.53
C ALA A 2 -3.21 9.81 -8.87
N SER A 3 -4.09 10.47 -9.65
CA SER A 3 -5.20 11.25 -9.07
C SER A 3 -6.56 10.55 -9.13
N ALA A 4 -6.62 9.27 -9.52
CA ALA A 4 -7.87 8.49 -9.57
C ALA A 4 -8.10 7.60 -8.34
N GLY A 5 -7.18 7.62 -7.37
CA GLY A 5 -7.26 6.79 -6.15
C GLY A 5 -8.01 7.43 -4.98
N ASP A 6 -8.04 8.76 -4.91
CA ASP A 6 -8.57 9.48 -3.74
C ASP A 6 -10.11 9.66 -3.76
N GLU A 7 -10.76 9.46 -4.90
CA GLU A 7 -12.22 9.50 -4.98
C GLU A 7 -12.89 8.19 -4.57
N LEU A 8 -12.15 7.06 -4.51
CA LEU A 8 -12.73 5.74 -4.29
C LEU A 8 -13.09 5.44 -2.82
N LEU A 9 -12.69 6.31 -1.88
CA LEU A 9 -12.90 6.12 -0.44
C LEU A 9 -13.27 7.43 0.29
N SER A 10 -13.96 8.35 -0.40
CA SER A 10 -14.58 9.49 0.28
C SER A 10 -15.77 9.01 1.12
N TYR A 11 -15.51 8.70 2.39
CA TYR A 11 -16.53 8.48 3.41
C TYR A 11 -17.21 9.82 3.72
N GLY A 12 -18.04 10.33 2.81
CA GLY A 12 -18.80 11.56 2.99
C GLY A 12 -19.57 11.54 4.31
N SER A 13 -19.37 12.53 5.16
CA SER A 13 -20.18 12.68 6.38
C SER A 13 -21.61 13.08 6.01
N PRO A 14 -22.64 12.68 6.79
CA PRO A 14 -24.01 13.13 6.54
C PRO A 14 -24.10 14.66 6.57
N PRO A 15 -24.93 15.29 5.71
CA PRO A 15 -25.06 16.73 5.66
C PRO A 15 -25.60 17.29 6.99
N ARG A 16 -25.00 18.38 7.47
CA ARG A 16 -25.30 19.04 8.76
C ARG A 16 -26.75 19.55 8.92
N SER A 17 -27.59 19.44 7.89
CA SER A 17 -28.96 19.97 7.85
C SER A 17 -29.99 19.15 8.63
N PHE A 18 -29.69 17.91 9.05
CA PHE A 18 -30.66 17.06 9.77
C PHE A 18 -30.83 17.37 11.27
N ALA A 19 -30.09 18.34 11.82
CA ALA A 19 -30.02 18.60 13.26
C ALA A 19 -30.94 19.73 13.77
N ARG A 20 -31.73 20.38 12.90
CA ARG A 20 -32.59 21.51 13.27
C ARG A 20 -33.83 21.53 12.38
N GLU A 21 -34.91 20.90 12.82
CA GLU A 21 -36.30 21.37 12.64
C GLU A 21 -37.27 20.34 13.25
N ASP A 22 -38.33 20.85 13.84
CA ASP A 22 -39.19 20.21 14.84
C ASP A 22 -39.89 18.92 14.37
N GLY A 23 -39.77 17.86 15.17
CA GLY A 23 -40.37 16.54 14.95
C GLY A 23 -39.35 15.42 15.08
N GLU A 24 -39.11 14.92 16.30
CA GLU A 24 -38.06 13.95 16.64
C GLU A 24 -38.08 12.68 15.77
N ASP A 25 -39.25 12.27 15.26
CA ASP A 25 -39.41 11.10 14.40
C ASP A 25 -39.06 11.36 12.92
N GLY A 26 -39.24 12.57 12.42
CA GLY A 26 -39.05 12.90 11.00
C GLY A 26 -37.57 12.99 10.61
N GLY A 27 -36.76 13.64 11.44
CA GLY A 27 -35.31 13.75 11.23
C GLY A 27 -34.59 12.41 11.35
N ALA A 28 -35.01 11.57 12.31
CA ALA A 28 -34.48 10.22 12.49
C ALA A 28 -34.83 9.30 11.31
N GLN A 29 -36.07 9.36 10.81
CA GLN A 29 -36.49 8.59 9.64
C GLN A 29 -35.77 9.03 8.36
N ALA A 30 -35.56 10.34 8.16
CA ALA A 30 -34.83 10.85 7.00
C ALA A 30 -33.34 10.46 7.01
N LEU A 31 -32.70 10.46 8.18
CA LEU A 31 -31.33 10.02 8.37
C LEU A 31 -31.19 8.50 8.16
N LEU A 32 -32.14 7.71 8.66
CA LEU A 32 -32.19 6.26 8.37
C LEU A 32 -32.42 5.98 6.88
N ALA A 33 -33.27 6.76 6.20
CA ALA A 33 -33.48 6.65 4.76
C ALA A 33 -32.20 6.98 3.97
N PHE A 34 -31.45 8.00 4.38
CA PHE A 34 -30.15 8.34 3.79
C PHE A 34 -29.13 7.20 3.94
N TYR A 35 -28.99 6.63 5.13
CA TYR A 35 -28.07 5.51 5.34
C TYR A 35 -28.53 4.24 4.63
N ARG A 36 -29.84 3.97 4.53
CA ARG A 36 -30.37 2.85 3.73
C ARG A 36 -30.02 3.01 2.25
N LYS A 37 -30.32 4.17 1.67
CA LYS A 37 -29.97 4.50 0.28
C LYS A 37 -28.47 4.35 0.02
N ARG A 38 -27.65 4.83 0.96
CA ARG A 38 -26.20 4.72 0.83
C ARG A 38 -25.70 3.28 0.97
N CYS A 39 -26.29 2.49 1.87
CA CYS A 39 -26.01 1.06 1.96
C CYS A 39 -26.39 0.34 0.67
N GLU A 40 -27.51 0.71 0.02
CA GLU A 40 -27.91 0.20 -1.28
C GLU A 40 -26.92 0.60 -2.39
N GLU A 41 -26.46 1.86 -2.41
CA GLU A 41 -25.42 2.34 -3.33
C GLU A 41 -24.11 1.55 -3.15
N PHE A 42 -23.63 1.37 -1.91
CA PHE A 42 -22.45 0.55 -1.63
C PHE A 42 -22.64 -0.93 -2.00
N GLN A 43 -23.84 -1.48 -1.79
CA GLN A 43 -24.14 -2.85 -2.20
C GLN A 43 -24.14 -2.97 -3.73
N ALA A 44 -24.67 -1.97 -4.45
CA ALA A 44 -24.63 -1.93 -5.90
C ALA A 44 -23.20 -1.75 -6.46
N GLU A 45 -22.39 -0.88 -5.85
CA GLU A 45 -20.98 -0.70 -6.20
C GLU A 45 -20.16 -1.98 -5.94
N ARG A 46 -20.41 -2.65 -4.80
CA ARG A 46 -19.81 -3.94 -4.47
C ARG A 46 -20.21 -5.01 -5.47
N GLN A 47 -21.50 -5.12 -5.81
CA GLN A 47 -22.00 -6.06 -6.81
C GLN A 47 -21.36 -5.78 -8.17
N CYS A 48 -21.32 -4.52 -8.62
CA CYS A 48 -20.65 -4.15 -9.86
C CYS A 48 -19.15 -4.51 -9.85
N SER A 49 -18.48 -4.33 -8.72
CA SER A 49 -17.07 -4.71 -8.55
C SER A 49 -16.88 -6.23 -8.59
N LEU A 50 -17.77 -6.99 -7.94
CA LEU A 50 -17.77 -8.45 -8.01
C LEU A 50 -18.04 -8.96 -9.42
N ASP A 51 -18.97 -8.35 -10.16
CA ASP A 51 -19.25 -8.70 -11.56
C ASP A 51 -18.04 -8.43 -12.46
N ARG A 52 -17.32 -7.32 -12.22
CA ARG A 52 -16.06 -7.03 -12.92
C ARG A 52 -14.98 -8.06 -12.60
N LEU A 53 -14.85 -8.46 -11.32
CA LEU A 53 -13.91 -9.50 -10.91
C LEU A 53 -14.24 -10.85 -11.54
N ALA A 54 -15.51 -11.26 -11.53
CA ALA A 54 -15.98 -12.50 -12.16
C ALA A 54 -15.65 -12.53 -13.66
N ARG A 55 -15.82 -11.41 -14.38
CA ARG A 55 -15.43 -11.31 -15.80
C ARG A 55 -13.93 -11.47 -16.01
N VAL A 56 -13.11 -10.87 -15.16
CA VAL A 56 -11.64 -10.99 -15.23
C VAL A 56 -11.18 -12.41 -14.87
N GLU A 57 -11.85 -13.07 -13.92
CA GLU A 57 -11.58 -14.46 -13.56
C GLU A 57 -11.86 -15.40 -14.74
N VAL A 58 -13.01 -15.27 -15.39
CA VAL A 58 -13.33 -16.04 -16.61
C VAL A 58 -12.29 -15.82 -17.70
N ALA A 59 -11.88 -14.57 -17.95
CA ALA A 59 -10.84 -14.26 -18.93
C ALA A 59 -9.48 -14.88 -18.54
N LYS A 60 -9.13 -14.93 -17.25
CA LYS A 60 -7.91 -15.61 -16.77
C LYS A 60 -8.00 -17.11 -16.97
N GLU A 61 -9.13 -17.74 -16.64
CA GLU A 61 -9.35 -19.17 -16.87
C GLU A 61 -9.23 -19.54 -18.35
N GLU A 62 -9.86 -18.77 -19.23
CA GLU A 62 -9.74 -18.93 -20.68
C GLU A 62 -8.29 -18.76 -21.16
N LEU A 63 -7.58 -17.75 -20.66
CA LEU A 63 -6.14 -17.58 -20.95
C LEU A 63 -5.31 -18.76 -20.46
N HIS A 64 -5.61 -19.32 -19.28
CA HIS A 64 -4.92 -20.49 -18.74
C HIS A 64 -5.22 -21.74 -19.59
N ARG A 65 -6.48 -21.97 -19.98
CA ARG A 65 -6.89 -23.06 -20.89
C ARG A 65 -6.16 -22.96 -22.23
N LEU A 66 -6.23 -21.80 -22.90
CA LEU A 66 -5.56 -21.57 -24.18
C LEU A 66 -4.03 -21.73 -24.08
N LYS A 67 -3.40 -21.24 -23.00
CA LYS A 67 -1.97 -21.45 -22.76
C LYS A 67 -1.63 -22.93 -22.58
N TRP A 68 -2.50 -23.68 -21.90
CA TRP A 68 -2.30 -25.11 -21.68
C TRP A 68 -2.45 -25.88 -23.00
N GLU A 69 -3.49 -25.60 -23.78
CA GLU A 69 -3.70 -26.16 -25.13
C GLU A 69 -2.53 -25.85 -26.09
N LEU A 70 -1.99 -24.63 -26.05
CA LEU A 70 -0.81 -24.29 -26.85
C LEU A 70 0.45 -25.05 -26.42
N ARG A 71 0.60 -25.34 -25.12
CA ARG A 71 1.72 -26.15 -24.62
C ARG A 71 1.57 -27.61 -25.04
N THR A 72 0.40 -28.20 -24.82
CA THR A 72 0.14 -29.58 -25.22
C THR A 72 0.30 -29.77 -26.72
N SER A 73 -0.26 -28.86 -27.53
CA SER A 73 -0.11 -28.89 -28.99
C SER A 73 1.35 -28.75 -29.45
N ARG A 74 2.16 -27.94 -28.75
CA ARG A 74 3.62 -27.84 -29.03
C ARG A 74 4.34 -29.14 -28.71
N GLU A 75 4.09 -29.72 -27.55
CA GLU A 75 4.68 -31.00 -27.16
C GLU A 75 4.27 -32.13 -28.10
N GLU A 76 3.00 -32.15 -28.53
CA GLU A 76 2.51 -33.08 -29.55
C GLU A 76 3.21 -32.88 -30.89
N SER A 77 3.41 -31.63 -31.33
CA SER A 77 4.17 -31.31 -32.53
C SER A 77 5.64 -31.71 -32.43
N GLU A 78 6.26 -31.58 -31.26
CA GLU A 78 7.64 -32.02 -31.01
C GLU A 78 7.74 -33.55 -31.06
N ARG A 79 6.85 -34.27 -30.36
CA ARG A 79 6.76 -35.74 -30.43
C ARG A 79 6.53 -36.23 -31.85
N ALA A 80 5.65 -35.58 -32.60
CA ALA A 80 5.40 -35.91 -34.01
C ALA A 80 6.65 -35.65 -34.88
N SER A 81 7.39 -34.57 -34.62
CA SER A 81 8.65 -34.29 -35.32
C SER A 81 9.72 -35.34 -35.04
N ASP A 82 9.84 -35.82 -33.80
CA ASP A 82 10.77 -36.87 -33.43
C ASP A 82 10.41 -38.21 -34.09
N GLN A 83 9.12 -38.56 -34.11
CA GLN A 83 8.63 -39.74 -34.82
C GLN A 83 8.92 -39.65 -36.33
N VAL A 84 8.71 -38.49 -36.95
CA VAL A 84 9.07 -38.27 -38.36
C VAL A 84 10.58 -38.45 -38.58
N ALA A 85 11.43 -37.96 -37.66
CA ALA A 85 12.88 -38.15 -37.76
C ALA A 85 13.30 -39.62 -37.64
N GLU A 86 12.69 -40.38 -36.72
CA GLU A 86 12.90 -41.83 -36.59
C GLU A 86 12.47 -42.58 -37.85
N LEU A 87 11.30 -42.24 -38.41
CA LEU A 87 10.80 -42.82 -39.66
C LEU A 87 11.70 -42.47 -40.85
N GLU A 88 12.21 -41.23 -40.94
CA GLU A 88 13.17 -40.82 -41.96
C GLU A 88 14.48 -41.63 -41.86
N GLN A 89 14.96 -41.88 -40.65
CA GLN A 89 16.15 -42.70 -40.41
C GLN A 89 15.90 -44.17 -40.77
N ALA A 90 14.75 -44.73 -40.39
CA ALA A 90 14.36 -46.09 -40.74
C ALA A 90 14.24 -46.25 -42.26
N LEU A 91 13.68 -45.26 -42.96
CA LEU A 91 13.59 -45.25 -44.42
C LEU A 91 14.97 -45.23 -45.07
N LYS A 92 15.90 -44.40 -44.58
CA LYS A 92 17.30 -44.39 -45.05
C LYS A 92 18.00 -45.74 -44.85
N GLN A 93 17.76 -46.40 -43.72
CA GLN A 93 18.29 -47.75 -43.45
C GLN A 93 17.68 -48.80 -44.38
N ALA A 94 16.37 -48.75 -44.61
CA ALA A 94 15.68 -49.64 -45.53
C ALA A 94 16.17 -49.46 -46.98
N ASN A 95 16.37 -48.22 -47.44
CA ASN A 95 16.95 -47.93 -48.76
C ASN A 95 18.37 -48.50 -48.89
N ALA A 96 19.21 -48.34 -47.87
CA ALA A 96 20.56 -48.91 -47.87
C ALA A 96 20.54 -50.45 -47.94
N ALA A 97 19.65 -51.10 -47.18
CA ALA A 97 19.45 -52.55 -47.22
C ALA A 97 18.92 -53.01 -48.59
N LEU A 98 18.01 -52.26 -49.20
CA LEU A 98 17.47 -52.55 -50.54
C LEU A 98 18.57 -52.49 -51.60
N PHE A 99 19.45 -51.48 -51.58
CA PHE A 99 20.58 -51.41 -52.50
C PHE A 99 21.61 -52.52 -52.27
N ALA A 100 21.84 -52.94 -51.02
CA ALA A 100 22.68 -54.09 -50.72
C ALA A 100 22.09 -55.39 -51.31
N ALA A 101 20.80 -55.65 -51.07
CA ALA A 101 20.10 -56.81 -51.62
C ALA A 101 20.05 -56.79 -53.15
N LYS A 102 19.85 -55.62 -53.78
CA LYS A 102 19.93 -55.46 -55.25
C LYS A 102 21.32 -55.82 -55.78
N SER A 103 22.39 -55.42 -55.10
CA SER A 103 23.76 -55.79 -55.47
C SER A 103 23.97 -57.30 -55.37
N GLU A 104 23.58 -57.91 -54.25
CA GLU A 104 23.67 -59.35 -54.02
C GLU A 104 22.87 -60.14 -55.08
N LEU A 105 21.71 -59.63 -55.51
CA LEU A 105 20.92 -60.22 -56.59
C LEU A 105 21.63 -60.16 -57.95
N VAL A 106 22.31 -59.06 -58.27
CA VAL A 106 23.11 -58.96 -59.50
C VAL A 106 24.31 -59.92 -59.45
N ASP A 107 24.95 -60.04 -58.29
CA ASP A 107 26.06 -60.98 -58.07
C ASP A 107 25.60 -62.44 -58.21
N ALA A 108 24.48 -62.81 -57.57
CA ALA A 108 23.89 -64.15 -57.70
C ALA A 108 23.44 -64.44 -59.14
N HIS A 109 22.90 -63.44 -59.85
CA HIS A 109 22.55 -63.58 -61.27
C HIS A 109 23.80 -63.80 -62.13
N ALA A 110 24.90 -63.11 -61.82
CA ALA A 110 26.19 -63.29 -62.48
C ALA A 110 26.75 -64.72 -62.28
N GLU A 111 26.66 -65.25 -61.06
CA GLU A 111 27.02 -66.64 -60.75
C GLU A 111 26.16 -67.65 -61.49
N ALA A 112 24.83 -67.44 -61.53
CA ALA A 112 23.91 -68.30 -62.25
C ALA A 112 24.21 -68.34 -63.76
N GLU A 113 24.51 -67.20 -64.38
CA GLU A 113 24.89 -67.14 -65.80
C GLU A 113 26.25 -67.82 -66.06
N LYS A 114 27.22 -67.70 -65.14
CA LYS A 114 28.49 -68.43 -65.22
C LYS A 114 28.28 -69.95 -65.17
N LEU A 115 27.49 -70.43 -64.21
CA LEU A 115 27.17 -71.86 -64.08
C LEU A 115 26.37 -72.38 -65.28
N ARG A 116 25.47 -71.57 -65.85
CA ARG A 116 24.74 -71.89 -67.09
C ARG A 116 25.68 -72.01 -68.28
N ALA A 117 26.60 -71.06 -68.46
CA ALA A 117 27.59 -71.09 -69.53
C ALA A 117 28.52 -72.30 -69.41
N GLN A 118 28.97 -72.63 -68.18
CA GLN A 118 29.75 -73.84 -67.91
C GLN A 118 28.97 -75.11 -68.25
N SER A 119 27.72 -75.23 -67.77
CA SER A 119 26.85 -76.38 -68.08
C SER A 119 26.60 -76.55 -69.58
N GLN A 120 26.46 -75.44 -70.33
CA GLN A 120 26.34 -75.48 -71.79
C GLN A 120 27.64 -75.93 -72.47
N SER A 121 28.80 -75.41 -72.05
CA SER A 121 30.10 -75.85 -72.59
C SER A 121 30.35 -77.32 -72.28
N ASP A 122 30.03 -77.78 -71.07
CA ASP A 122 30.22 -79.17 -70.68
C ASP A 122 29.27 -80.11 -71.44
N ARG A 123 28.00 -79.69 -71.68
CA ARG A 123 27.11 -80.42 -72.60
C ARG A 123 27.66 -80.51 -74.01
N GLN A 124 28.23 -79.43 -74.55
CA GLN A 124 28.86 -79.42 -75.88
C GLN A 124 30.07 -80.35 -75.93
N LYS A 125 30.95 -80.32 -74.91
CA LYS A 125 32.08 -81.26 -74.80
C LYS A 125 31.60 -82.71 -74.75
N ILE A 126 30.57 -83.01 -73.95
CA ILE A 126 29.98 -84.35 -73.86
C ILE A 126 29.42 -84.77 -75.22
N GLN A 127 28.69 -83.91 -75.91
CA GLN A 127 28.15 -84.19 -77.26
C GLN A 127 29.28 -84.45 -78.27
N HIS A 128 30.35 -83.64 -78.24
CA HIS A 128 31.52 -83.83 -79.09
C HIS A 128 32.22 -85.17 -78.81
N LEU A 129 32.44 -85.50 -77.54
CA LEU A 129 33.01 -86.79 -77.12
C LEU A 129 32.11 -87.96 -77.53
N LEU A 130 30.79 -87.84 -77.34
CA LEU A 130 29.84 -88.86 -77.77
C LEU A 130 29.89 -89.06 -79.29
N ALA A 131 29.96 -87.99 -80.08
CA ALA A 131 30.09 -88.06 -81.54
C ALA A 131 31.38 -88.77 -81.99
N LEU A 132 32.50 -88.59 -81.26
CA LEU A 132 33.76 -89.29 -81.53
C LEU A 132 33.72 -90.77 -81.13
N THR A 133 32.93 -91.12 -80.11
CA THR A 133 32.78 -92.51 -79.61
C THR A 133 31.68 -93.31 -80.29
N GLN A 134 30.83 -92.68 -81.11
CA GLN A 134 29.84 -93.42 -81.91
C GLN A 134 30.61 -94.31 -82.90
N PRO A 135 30.32 -95.63 -82.95
CA PRO A 135 30.94 -96.50 -83.95
C PRO A 135 30.50 -95.98 -85.32
N ILE A 136 31.47 -95.58 -86.15
CA ILE A 136 31.24 -95.32 -87.56
C ILE A 136 30.84 -96.68 -88.15
N THR A 137 29.54 -96.92 -88.32
CA THR A 137 29.07 -98.00 -89.17
C THR A 137 29.39 -97.60 -90.61
N GLU A 138 30.63 -97.82 -91.03
CA GLU A 138 30.95 -97.91 -92.45
C GLU A 138 30.17 -99.11 -92.99
N GLU A 139 29.14 -98.86 -93.78
CA GLU A 139 28.55 -99.90 -94.62
C GLU A 139 29.58 -100.26 -95.72
N VAL A 140 30.51 -101.15 -95.39
CA VAL A 140 31.45 -101.74 -96.35
C VAL A 140 30.65 -102.63 -97.30
N SER A 141 30.22 -102.05 -98.42
CA SER A 141 29.67 -102.80 -99.55
C SER A 141 30.82 -103.50 -100.27
N PHE A 142 30.92 -104.82 -100.10
CA PHE A 142 31.88 -105.67 -100.78
C PHE A 142 31.58 -105.73 -102.28
N PHE A 143 32.30 -104.96 -103.11
CA PHE A 143 32.47 -105.28 -104.53
C PHE A 143 33.78 -106.04 -104.72
N ARG A 144 33.62 -107.33 -105.03
CA ARG A 144 34.71 -108.27 -105.27
C ARG A 144 35.02 -108.29 -106.77
N ASP A 145 35.93 -107.44 -107.23
CA ASP A 145 36.49 -107.55 -108.58
C ASP A 145 38.02 -107.61 -108.54
N CYS A 146 38.50 -108.81 -108.85
CA CYS A 146 39.90 -109.17 -108.96
C CYS A 146 40.41 -108.81 -110.36
N ARG A 147 41.36 -107.87 -110.48
CA ARG A 147 42.36 -107.84 -111.56
C ARG A 147 43.61 -107.04 -111.12
N PRO A 148 44.84 -107.50 -111.41
CA PRO A 148 46.04 -107.05 -110.70
C PRO A 148 46.91 -106.04 -111.48
N GLY A 149 47.53 -105.12 -110.73
CA GLY A 149 48.86 -104.60 -111.00
C GLY A 149 48.97 -103.15 -111.48
N THR A 150 49.31 -102.21 -110.58
CA THR A 150 50.60 -101.48 -110.64
C THR A 150 50.89 -100.73 -109.33
N SER A 151 52.16 -100.77 -108.94
CA SER A 151 52.77 -100.40 -107.67
C SER A 151 53.28 -98.95 -107.62
N ALA A 152 53.16 -98.27 -106.47
CA ALA A 152 54.06 -97.21 -105.98
C ALA A 152 53.77 -97.00 -104.47
N SER A 153 54.59 -97.51 -103.55
CA SER A 153 55.79 -96.91 -102.92
C SER A 153 55.49 -95.71 -102.00
N PHE A 154 55.71 -95.92 -100.69
CA PHE A 154 55.66 -94.96 -99.59
C PHE A 154 56.86 -94.00 -99.60
N PRO A 155 56.76 -92.89 -98.85
CA PRO A 155 57.80 -92.67 -97.84
C PRO A 155 57.23 -92.45 -96.44
N VAL A 156 57.80 -93.22 -95.52
CA VAL A 156 57.80 -93.02 -94.07
C VAL A 156 58.88 -92.00 -93.74
N THR A 157 58.59 -91.04 -92.86
CA THR A 157 59.62 -90.24 -92.15
C THR A 157 59.40 -90.31 -90.63
N PRO A 158 60.48 -90.37 -89.83
CA PRO A 158 60.51 -90.98 -88.49
C PRO A 158 60.11 -90.04 -87.33
N PRO A 159 59.82 -90.58 -86.13
CA PRO A 159 59.49 -89.80 -84.95
C PRO A 159 60.76 -89.31 -84.23
N THR A 160 60.79 -88.03 -83.86
CA THR A 160 61.84 -87.51 -82.96
C THR A 160 61.27 -87.37 -81.56
N ARG A 161 61.89 -88.10 -80.62
CA ARG A 161 61.70 -88.03 -79.16
C ARG A 161 62.25 -86.72 -78.59
N GLN A 162 61.65 -86.26 -77.50
CA GLN A 162 62.22 -85.58 -76.31
C GLN A 162 61.09 -84.83 -75.60
N THR A 163 60.91 -84.78 -74.27
CA THR A 163 61.43 -85.46 -73.08
C THR A 163 60.45 -85.05 -71.97
N PHE A 164 60.13 -85.95 -71.05
CA PHE A 164 59.28 -85.67 -69.89
C PHE A 164 60.04 -84.83 -68.85
N GLU A 165 59.37 -83.84 -68.26
CA GLU A 165 59.63 -83.42 -66.87
C GLU A 165 58.30 -83.45 -66.09
N TYR A 166 58.21 -84.40 -65.16
CA TYR A 166 57.28 -84.33 -64.04
C TYR A 166 57.87 -83.37 -63.00
N PRO A 167 57.00 -82.74 -62.20
CA PRO A 167 57.10 -83.01 -60.77
C PRO A 167 55.74 -83.36 -60.16
N SER A 168 55.74 -84.49 -59.47
CA SER A 168 54.82 -84.84 -58.41
C SER A 168 55.18 -84.05 -57.14
N THR A 169 54.20 -83.51 -56.40
CA THR A 169 53.76 -84.07 -55.11
C THR A 169 52.79 -83.11 -54.41
N MET A 170 51.80 -83.70 -53.76
CA MET A 170 50.82 -83.08 -52.88
C MET A 170 51.41 -82.17 -51.80
N HIS A 171 50.67 -81.13 -51.42
CA HIS A 171 50.54 -80.74 -50.01
C HIS A 171 49.08 -80.41 -49.69
N ILE A 172 48.47 -81.33 -48.94
CA ILE A 172 47.27 -81.11 -48.14
C ILE A 172 47.75 -80.54 -46.80
N SER A 173 47.23 -79.39 -46.39
CA SER A 173 47.17 -79.00 -44.97
C SER A 173 45.98 -78.07 -44.78
N SER A 174 45.00 -78.62 -44.08
CA SER A 174 43.86 -77.97 -43.45
C SER A 174 44.32 -77.45 -42.10
N GLU A 175 44.05 -76.19 -41.75
CA GLU A 175 43.82 -75.79 -40.34
C GLU A 175 42.73 -74.71 -40.22
N LEU A 176 41.76 -75.03 -39.37
CA LEU A 176 40.77 -74.16 -38.75
C LEU A 176 41.44 -73.30 -37.66
N GLY A 177 41.06 -72.03 -37.51
CA GLY A 177 41.45 -71.25 -36.33
C GLY A 177 41.15 -69.74 -36.36
N MET A 178 39.94 -69.38 -35.92
CA MET A 178 39.49 -68.14 -35.25
C MET A 178 40.35 -66.84 -35.23
N GLN A 179 39.74 -65.77 -35.76
CA GLN A 179 39.55 -64.35 -35.32
C GLN A 179 40.11 -63.85 -33.94
N PRO A 180 40.03 -62.52 -33.58
CA PRO A 180 39.85 -61.26 -34.35
C PRO A 180 40.76 -60.07 -33.86
N ARG A 181 40.78 -58.93 -34.59
CA ARG A 181 40.44 -57.56 -34.08
C ARG A 181 40.97 -56.39 -34.95
N GLN A 182 39.99 -55.60 -35.42
CA GLN A 182 39.81 -54.14 -35.25
C GLN A 182 40.82 -53.09 -35.76
N ALA A 183 40.20 -52.14 -36.49
CA ALA A 183 40.41 -50.69 -36.54
C ALA A 183 41.52 -50.14 -37.46
N ALA A 184 41.13 -49.47 -38.54
CA ALA A 184 40.87 -48.02 -38.51
C ALA A 184 40.31 -47.52 -39.86
N ARG A 185 39.20 -46.79 -39.79
CA ARG A 185 38.68 -45.91 -40.84
C ARG A 185 39.37 -44.55 -40.73
N ARG A 186 39.66 -43.91 -41.86
CA ARG A 186 39.33 -42.52 -42.27
C ARG A 186 40.23 -42.14 -43.45
N ALA A 187 39.70 -42.00 -44.67
CA ALA A 187 38.92 -40.86 -45.17
C ALA A 187 39.79 -39.60 -45.35
N LEU A 188 40.13 -39.31 -46.62
CA LEU A 188 40.56 -37.99 -47.06
C LEU A 188 39.47 -37.41 -47.97
N SER A 189 38.80 -36.40 -47.44
CA SER A 189 38.01 -35.41 -48.17
C SER A 189 38.93 -34.28 -48.64
N ALA A 190 38.85 -33.90 -49.92
CA ALA A 190 38.99 -32.52 -50.39
C ALA A 190 38.67 -32.55 -51.90
N ARG A 191 37.46 -32.16 -52.30
CA ARG A 191 37.17 -30.80 -52.79
C ARG A 191 38.10 -30.36 -53.91
N SER A 192 37.49 -30.41 -55.10
CA SER A 192 37.74 -29.57 -56.26
C SER A 192 38.14 -28.14 -55.89
N ASP A 193 39.18 -27.62 -56.53
CA ASP A 193 38.98 -26.37 -57.27
C ASP A 193 39.94 -26.23 -58.47
N ALA A 194 39.46 -25.42 -59.39
CA ALA A 194 39.83 -25.29 -60.78
C ALA A 194 41.26 -24.77 -61.06
N GLY A 195 41.73 -25.09 -62.27
CA GLY A 195 42.58 -24.19 -63.03
C GLY A 195 43.87 -24.82 -63.54
N GLY A 196 44.04 -24.84 -64.87
CA GLY A 196 45.38 -24.86 -65.46
C GLY A 196 45.60 -25.81 -66.63
N ARG A 197 45.22 -25.34 -67.81
CA ARG A 197 46.00 -25.32 -69.07
C ARG A 197 46.78 -26.58 -69.50
N ARG A 198 46.39 -27.03 -70.71
CA ARG A 198 47.22 -27.39 -71.88
C ARG A 198 48.49 -28.21 -71.62
N ASP A 199 48.52 -29.42 -72.15
CA ASP A 199 49.36 -29.69 -73.33
C ASP A 199 48.82 -30.86 -74.17
N ARG A 200 48.64 -30.58 -75.47
CA ARG A 200 48.36 -31.56 -76.52
C ARG A 200 49.70 -32.20 -76.90
N ALA A 201 49.84 -33.51 -76.67
CA ALA A 201 50.83 -34.33 -77.36
C ALA A 201 50.12 -35.12 -78.48
N PRO A 202 50.63 -35.11 -79.72
CA PRO A 202 50.01 -35.85 -80.82
C PRO A 202 50.36 -37.33 -80.72
N VAL A 203 49.34 -38.19 -80.63
CA VAL A 203 49.50 -39.64 -80.85
C VAL A 203 49.70 -39.86 -82.34
N ARG A 204 50.91 -40.29 -82.69
CA ARG A 204 51.32 -40.67 -84.03
C ARG A 204 50.60 -41.97 -84.42
N VAL A 205 49.57 -41.86 -85.24
CA VAL A 205 48.95 -43.01 -85.93
C VAL A 205 49.90 -43.44 -87.03
N VAL A 206 50.57 -44.57 -86.84
CA VAL A 206 51.29 -45.26 -87.93
C VAL A 206 50.30 -46.25 -88.54
N SER A 207 49.71 -45.87 -89.68
CA SER A 207 49.01 -46.80 -90.56
C SER A 207 50.04 -47.62 -91.32
N ALA A 208 50.38 -48.81 -90.82
CA ALA A 208 51.07 -49.82 -91.60
C ALA A 208 50.02 -50.65 -92.34
N ALA A 209 49.77 -50.26 -93.59
CA ALA A 209 49.06 -51.10 -94.55
C ALA A 209 49.96 -52.29 -94.94
N ALA A 210 49.58 -53.48 -94.50
CA ALA A 210 50.09 -54.74 -95.03
C ALA A 210 48.89 -55.62 -95.40
N ASN A 211 48.85 -56.01 -96.67
CA ASN A 211 47.81 -56.86 -97.22
C ASN A 211 47.71 -58.20 -96.47
N PRO A 212 46.49 -58.73 -96.31
CA PRO A 212 46.20 -59.81 -95.37
C PRO A 212 46.43 -61.17 -96.02
N LEU A 213 47.41 -61.93 -95.54
CA LEU A 213 47.37 -63.38 -95.71
C LEU A 213 46.52 -63.93 -94.56
N VAL A 214 45.21 -63.99 -94.77
CA VAL A 214 44.29 -64.72 -93.90
C VAL A 214 44.64 -66.20 -94.02
N ARG A 215 45.60 -66.67 -93.21
CA ARG A 215 45.59 -68.06 -92.77
C ARG A 215 44.43 -68.17 -91.80
N THR A 216 43.25 -68.51 -92.31
CA THR A 216 42.21 -69.17 -91.52
C THR A 216 42.79 -70.49 -91.03
N VAL A 217 43.56 -70.44 -89.95
CA VAL A 217 43.71 -71.58 -89.08
C VAL A 217 42.30 -71.78 -88.53
N TYR A 218 41.61 -72.79 -89.04
CA TYR A 218 40.31 -73.22 -88.53
C TYR A 218 40.55 -73.82 -87.15
N LEU A 219 40.71 -72.95 -86.16
CA LEU A 219 40.64 -73.34 -84.76
C LEU A 219 39.17 -73.73 -84.51
N PRO A 220 38.88 -74.88 -83.87
CA PRO A 220 37.51 -75.29 -83.61
C PRO A 220 36.69 -74.15 -82.99
N ASN A 221 35.68 -73.67 -83.71
CA ASN A 221 34.90 -72.45 -83.41
C ASN A 221 34.14 -72.49 -82.07
N GLU A 222 34.11 -73.64 -81.38
CA GLU A 222 33.38 -73.84 -80.13
C GLU A 222 34.00 -73.06 -78.95
N GLN A 223 35.33 -72.98 -78.87
CA GLN A 223 36.01 -72.23 -77.81
C GLN A 223 35.88 -70.71 -78.01
N ALA A 224 35.92 -70.24 -79.26
CA ALA A 224 35.72 -68.83 -79.59
C ALA A 224 34.26 -68.39 -79.32
N ALA A 225 33.28 -69.25 -79.64
CA ALA A 225 31.87 -69.00 -79.32
C ALA A 225 31.60 -68.98 -77.81
N ALA A 226 32.21 -69.88 -77.04
CA ALA A 226 32.14 -69.88 -75.58
C ALA A 226 32.75 -68.60 -74.97
N LEU A 227 33.91 -68.15 -75.47
CA LEU A 227 34.52 -66.90 -75.04
C LEU A 227 33.64 -65.69 -75.38
N ALA A 228 33.06 -65.63 -76.58
CA ALA A 228 32.13 -64.57 -76.96
C ALA A 228 30.91 -64.49 -76.03
N ALA A 229 30.31 -65.65 -75.69
CA ALA A 229 29.21 -65.71 -74.73
C ALA A 229 29.60 -65.24 -73.31
N THR A 230 30.84 -65.52 -72.87
CA THR A 230 31.34 -64.99 -71.59
C THR A 230 31.59 -63.49 -71.63
N VAL A 231 32.05 -62.95 -72.76
CA VAL A 231 32.24 -61.51 -72.94
C VAL A 231 30.87 -60.80 -72.91
N GLU A 232 29.86 -61.35 -73.58
CA GLU A 232 28.50 -60.80 -73.54
C GLU A 232 27.89 -60.85 -72.14
N SER A 233 28.10 -61.94 -71.37
CA SER A 233 27.57 -62.03 -70.00
C SER A 233 28.28 -61.06 -69.05
N LEU A 234 29.61 -60.88 -69.18
CA LEU A 234 30.37 -59.87 -68.45
C LEU A 234 29.95 -58.44 -68.83
N GLN A 235 29.67 -58.19 -70.10
CA GLN A 235 29.13 -56.89 -70.55
C GLN A 235 27.74 -56.63 -69.93
N ARG A 236 26.85 -57.62 -69.90
CA ARG A 236 25.53 -57.50 -69.24
C ARG A 236 25.67 -57.24 -67.72
N GLN A 237 26.60 -57.92 -67.05
CA GLN A 237 26.88 -57.69 -65.62
C GLN A 237 27.38 -56.27 -65.37
N LEU A 238 28.32 -55.79 -66.20
CA LEU A 238 28.87 -54.45 -66.08
C LEU A 238 27.79 -53.38 -66.29
N VAL A 239 26.89 -53.56 -67.26
CA VAL A 239 25.74 -52.67 -67.47
C VAL A 239 24.77 -52.71 -66.28
N ALA A 240 24.48 -53.88 -65.72
CA ALA A 240 23.60 -54.01 -64.55
C ALA A 240 24.18 -53.31 -63.30
N HIS A 241 25.49 -53.48 -63.03
CA HIS A 241 26.16 -52.76 -61.94
C HIS A 241 26.23 -51.25 -62.19
N GLN A 242 26.40 -50.80 -63.43
CA GLN A 242 26.34 -49.38 -63.79
C GLN A 242 24.96 -48.80 -63.53
N GLN A 243 23.89 -49.48 -63.95
CA GLN A 243 22.51 -49.06 -63.71
C GLN A 243 22.21 -48.96 -62.21
N LEU A 244 22.63 -49.94 -61.40
CA LEU A 244 22.49 -49.88 -59.95
C LEU A 244 23.28 -48.74 -59.31
N ALA A 245 24.48 -48.45 -59.83
CA ALA A 245 25.28 -47.31 -59.36
C ALA A 245 24.60 -45.98 -59.70
N ASP A 246 24.07 -45.84 -60.91
CA ASP A 246 23.33 -44.66 -61.35
C ASP A 246 22.06 -44.44 -60.53
N GLU A 247 21.26 -45.49 -60.28
CA GLU A 247 20.10 -45.45 -59.39
C GLU A 247 20.47 -44.99 -57.97
N ARG A 248 21.59 -45.49 -57.44
CA ARG A 248 22.08 -45.11 -56.12
C ARG A 248 22.54 -43.65 -56.09
N VAL A 249 23.21 -43.17 -57.14
CA VAL A 249 23.62 -41.77 -57.26
C VAL A 249 22.41 -40.85 -57.35
N GLN A 250 21.40 -41.22 -58.15
CA GLN A 250 20.15 -40.46 -58.25
C GLN A 250 19.43 -40.37 -56.90
N ALA A 251 19.28 -41.47 -56.18
CA ALA A 251 18.66 -41.47 -54.85
C ALA A 251 19.40 -40.57 -53.85
N LEU A 252 20.75 -40.58 -53.85
CA LEU A 252 21.56 -39.70 -53.00
C LEU A 252 21.44 -38.22 -53.40
N LEU A 253 21.32 -37.93 -54.69
CA LEU A 253 21.08 -36.56 -55.18
C LEU A 253 19.71 -36.05 -54.73
N ASP A 254 18.67 -36.87 -54.84
CA ASP A 254 17.32 -36.53 -54.37
C ASP A 254 17.29 -36.31 -52.85
N GLU A 255 17.93 -37.19 -52.07
CA GLU A 255 18.09 -37.01 -50.63
C GLU A 255 18.81 -35.68 -50.32
N SER A 256 19.92 -35.38 -51.00
CA SER A 256 20.64 -34.12 -50.82
C SER A 256 19.79 -32.89 -51.19
N ALA A 257 18.97 -32.98 -52.24
CA ALA A 257 18.05 -31.93 -52.64
C ALA A 257 16.98 -31.71 -51.56
N THR A 258 16.38 -32.78 -51.03
CA THR A 258 15.41 -32.67 -49.93
C THR A 258 16.04 -32.06 -48.67
N ASP A 259 17.24 -32.49 -48.29
CA ASP A 259 17.95 -31.97 -47.12
C ASP A 259 18.28 -30.48 -47.28
N THR A 260 18.73 -30.04 -48.47
CA THR A 260 18.96 -28.61 -48.73
C THR A 260 17.68 -27.79 -48.65
N THR A 261 16.54 -28.29 -49.13
CA THR A 261 15.26 -27.60 -49.00
C THR A 261 14.77 -27.54 -47.54
N LYS A 262 14.96 -28.61 -46.75
CA LYS A 262 14.65 -28.63 -45.31
C LYS A 262 15.51 -27.61 -44.55
N LEU A 263 16.81 -27.55 -44.83
CA LEU A 263 17.72 -26.57 -44.22
C LEU A 263 17.32 -25.13 -44.58
N ARG A 264 16.98 -24.85 -45.84
CA ARG A 264 16.49 -23.52 -46.26
C ARG A 264 15.20 -23.13 -45.53
N ARG A 265 14.25 -24.06 -45.38
CA ARG A 265 13.00 -23.82 -44.62
C ARG A 265 13.30 -23.53 -43.14
N ARG A 266 14.19 -24.30 -42.51
CA ARG A 266 14.62 -24.07 -41.12
C ARG A 266 15.31 -22.72 -40.97
N ALA A 267 16.18 -22.34 -41.91
CA ALA A 267 16.84 -21.03 -41.91
C ALA A 267 15.82 -19.89 -42.01
N ALA A 268 14.86 -19.96 -42.95
CA ALA A 268 13.80 -18.96 -43.07
C ALA A 268 12.94 -18.86 -41.80
N GLN A 269 12.59 -19.98 -41.16
CA GLN A 269 11.87 -19.99 -39.89
C GLN A 269 12.66 -19.33 -38.75
N LEU A 270 13.99 -19.52 -38.70
CA LEU A 270 14.86 -18.88 -37.72
C LEU A 270 14.98 -17.37 -37.99
N GLU A 271 15.07 -16.96 -39.25
CA GLU A 271 15.07 -15.55 -39.65
C GLU A 271 13.76 -14.86 -39.26
N ASP A 272 12.61 -15.49 -39.47
CA ASP A 272 11.30 -14.93 -39.07
C ASP A 272 11.16 -14.86 -37.54
N LYS A 273 11.68 -15.85 -36.81
CA LYS A 273 11.77 -15.80 -35.33
C LYS A 273 12.69 -14.67 -34.86
N ALA A 274 13.83 -14.47 -35.52
CA ALA A 274 14.73 -13.36 -35.21
C ALA A 274 14.05 -12.01 -35.45
N ARG A 275 13.39 -11.82 -36.61
CA ARG A 275 12.63 -10.60 -36.94
C ARG A 275 11.51 -10.32 -35.93
N THR A 276 10.76 -11.34 -35.52
CA THR A 276 9.69 -11.15 -34.52
C THR A 276 10.26 -10.80 -33.14
N ALA A 277 11.39 -11.40 -32.74
CA ALA A 277 12.10 -11.03 -31.51
C ALA A 277 12.66 -9.60 -31.57
N GLU A 278 13.22 -9.18 -32.71
CA GLU A 278 13.68 -7.80 -32.95
C GLU A 278 12.52 -6.80 -32.85
N GLN A 279 11.38 -7.08 -33.47
CA GLN A 279 10.18 -6.25 -33.34
C GLN A 279 9.66 -6.17 -31.90
N GLN A 280 9.73 -7.27 -31.14
CA GLN A 280 9.38 -7.26 -29.72
C GLN A 280 10.35 -6.43 -28.90
N LEU A 281 11.65 -6.52 -29.18
CA LEU A 281 12.69 -5.71 -28.55
C LEU A 281 12.48 -4.21 -28.84
N GLU A 282 12.21 -3.84 -30.08
CA GLU A 282 11.91 -2.45 -30.43
C GLU A 282 10.65 -1.94 -29.70
N LYS A 283 9.60 -2.75 -29.62
CA LYS A 283 8.37 -2.40 -28.89
C LYS A 283 8.64 -2.18 -27.40
N THR A 284 9.41 -3.06 -26.75
CA THR A 284 9.74 -2.91 -25.33
C THR A 284 10.68 -1.73 -25.08
N GLN A 285 11.61 -1.45 -26.00
CA GLN A 285 12.47 -0.26 -25.94
C GLN A 285 11.65 1.03 -26.05
N ARG A 286 10.69 1.12 -26.99
CA ARG A 286 9.79 2.27 -27.13
C ARG A 286 8.97 2.48 -25.86
N LEU A 287 8.38 1.41 -25.33
CA LEU A 287 7.61 1.47 -24.09
C LEU A 287 8.50 1.90 -22.91
N LEU A 288 9.73 1.42 -22.82
CA LEU A 288 10.68 1.84 -21.78
C LEU A 288 11.04 3.32 -21.92
N HIS A 289 11.21 3.81 -23.14
CA HIS A 289 11.47 5.23 -23.38
C HIS A 289 10.27 6.11 -22.97
N GLU A 290 9.06 5.71 -23.36
CA GLU A 290 7.81 6.39 -22.98
C GLU A 290 7.61 6.41 -21.46
N THR A 291 7.75 5.26 -20.80
CA THR A 291 7.60 5.15 -19.33
C THR A 291 8.68 5.93 -18.57
N THR A 292 9.91 5.95 -19.07
CA THR A 292 10.99 6.76 -18.48
C THR A 292 10.71 8.25 -18.64
N LYS A 293 10.22 8.68 -19.81
CA LYS A 293 9.81 10.07 -20.05
C LYS A 293 8.68 10.46 -19.10
N ASP A 294 7.64 9.64 -18.99
CA ASP A 294 6.50 9.90 -18.10
C ASP A 294 6.93 9.98 -16.63
N TYR A 295 7.84 9.10 -16.21
CA TYR A 295 8.42 9.14 -14.86
C TYR A 295 9.18 10.44 -14.60
N LEU A 296 10.00 10.90 -15.55
CA LEU A 296 10.76 12.14 -15.41
C LEU A 296 9.85 13.38 -15.34
N VAL A 297 8.80 13.43 -16.17
CA VAL A 297 7.79 14.49 -16.14
C VAL A 297 7.05 14.47 -14.79
N LEU A 298 6.62 13.29 -14.34
CA LEU A 298 5.93 13.15 -13.05
C LEU A 298 6.82 13.58 -11.88
N ARG A 299 8.11 13.23 -11.91
CA ARG A 299 9.09 13.66 -10.90
C ARG A 299 9.28 15.18 -10.91
N HIS A 300 9.34 15.81 -12.08
CA HIS A 300 9.43 17.26 -12.18
C HIS A 300 8.18 17.94 -11.59
N HIS A 301 6.99 17.50 -12.01
CA HIS A 301 5.74 18.03 -11.49
C HIS A 301 5.60 17.83 -9.97
N SER A 302 6.06 16.70 -9.42
CA SER A 302 6.03 16.50 -7.97
C SER A 302 6.97 17.46 -7.24
N GLN A 303 8.17 17.69 -7.78
CA GLN A 303 9.13 18.65 -7.21
C GLN A 303 8.61 20.09 -7.28
N GLU A 304 7.95 20.47 -8.38
CA GLU A 304 7.30 21.78 -8.52
C GLU A 304 6.15 21.94 -7.53
N ALA A 305 5.27 20.93 -7.41
CA ALA A 305 4.17 20.94 -6.46
C ALA A 305 4.67 21.05 -5.02
N GLU A 306 5.74 20.32 -4.65
CA GLU A 306 6.36 20.45 -3.34
C GLU A 306 6.97 21.84 -3.12
N ARG A 307 7.58 22.46 -4.15
CA ARG A 307 8.13 23.81 -4.04
C ARG A 307 7.02 24.82 -3.78
N LEU A 308 5.93 24.77 -4.55
CA LEU A 308 4.77 25.64 -4.39
C LEU A 308 4.14 25.47 -3.01
N ALA A 309 3.96 24.23 -2.54
CA ALA A 309 3.44 23.98 -1.20
C ALA A 309 4.34 24.56 -0.09
N ARG A 310 5.67 24.48 -0.25
CA ARG A 310 6.62 25.11 0.70
C ARG A 310 6.53 26.64 0.67
N GLU A 311 6.38 27.24 -0.51
CA GLU A 311 6.20 28.69 -0.66
C GLU A 311 4.88 29.16 -0.01
N GLU A 312 3.78 28.43 -0.20
CA GLU A 312 2.49 28.70 0.43
C GLU A 312 2.55 28.56 1.96
N LEU A 313 3.19 27.51 2.47
CA LEU A 313 3.38 27.32 3.91
C LEU A 313 4.21 28.46 4.52
N ALA A 314 5.31 28.87 3.88
CA ALA A 314 6.12 29.99 4.34
C ALA A 314 5.32 31.30 4.35
N ALA A 315 4.47 31.54 3.34
CA ALA A 315 3.59 32.70 3.31
C ALA A 315 2.56 32.68 4.45
N LEU A 316 1.95 31.53 4.73
CA LEU A 316 1.01 31.37 5.86
C LEU A 316 1.70 31.52 7.21
N GLU A 317 2.94 31.02 7.37
CA GLU A 317 3.74 31.22 8.58
C GLU A 317 4.04 32.70 8.81
N GLN A 318 4.41 33.44 7.77
CA GLN A 318 4.62 34.89 7.85
C GLN A 318 3.33 35.64 8.24
N GLN A 319 2.18 35.25 7.66
CA GLN A 319 0.89 35.83 8.02
C GLN A 319 0.50 35.53 9.47
N CYS A 320 0.68 34.28 9.91
CA CYS A 320 0.45 33.89 11.30
C CYS A 320 1.36 34.65 12.26
N ALA A 321 2.64 34.82 11.93
CA ALA A 321 3.58 35.60 12.73
C ALA A 321 3.15 37.07 12.84
N ALA A 322 2.78 37.70 11.71
CA ALA A 322 2.30 39.08 11.69
C ALA A 322 1.00 39.26 12.50
N LEU A 323 0.04 38.35 12.36
CA LEU A 323 -1.19 38.36 13.15
C LEU A 323 -0.93 38.13 14.64
N SER A 324 0.03 37.27 14.97
CA SER A 324 0.43 37.01 16.36
C SER A 324 1.08 38.24 17.00
N ALA A 325 1.93 38.96 16.25
CA ALA A 325 2.55 40.21 16.69
C ALA A 325 1.49 41.30 16.89
N ALA A 326 0.62 41.51 15.91
CA ALA A 326 -0.47 42.47 16.01
C ALA A 326 -1.40 42.17 17.19
N ARG A 327 -1.68 40.88 17.46
CA ARG A 327 -2.43 40.46 18.64
C ARG A 327 -1.69 40.78 19.94
N ALA A 328 -0.38 40.53 20.01
CA ALA A 328 0.42 40.83 21.18
C ALA A 328 0.44 42.34 21.46
N ASP A 329 0.63 43.16 20.43
CA ASP A 329 0.61 44.63 20.53
C ASP A 329 -0.75 45.13 21.02
N ALA A 330 -1.85 44.62 20.46
CA ALA A 330 -3.21 44.97 20.89
C ALA A 330 -3.48 44.59 22.36
N VAL A 331 -2.99 43.42 22.80
CA VAL A 331 -3.12 42.99 24.21
C VAL A 331 -2.29 43.88 25.13
N GLN A 332 -1.08 44.27 24.71
CA GLN A 332 -0.24 45.20 25.49
C GLN A 332 -0.89 46.59 25.61
N GLN A 333 -1.44 47.11 24.51
CA GLN A 333 -2.17 48.38 24.50
C GLN A 333 -3.39 48.32 25.44
N ALA A 334 -4.24 47.30 25.30
CA ALA A 334 -5.40 47.12 26.16
C ALA A 334 -5.02 46.96 27.65
N ALA A 335 -3.91 46.28 27.94
CA ALA A 335 -3.39 46.15 29.30
C ALA A 335 -2.89 47.50 29.86
N ALA A 336 -2.18 48.28 29.06
CA ALA A 336 -1.71 49.61 29.43
C ALA A 336 -2.88 50.58 29.69
N GLU A 337 -3.87 50.60 28.81
CA GLU A 337 -5.10 51.38 28.96
C GLU A 337 -5.88 50.97 30.22
N SER A 338 -6.06 49.67 30.43
CA SER A 338 -6.74 49.15 31.63
C SER A 338 -6.00 49.53 32.92
N GLN A 339 -4.67 49.51 32.92
CA GLN A 339 -3.88 49.95 34.06
C GLN A 339 -3.97 51.45 34.29
N ALA A 340 -3.95 52.27 33.22
CA ALA A 340 -4.13 53.71 33.31
C ALA A 340 -5.52 54.06 33.88
N LEU A 341 -6.58 53.42 33.38
CA LEU A 341 -7.94 53.57 33.90
C LEU A 341 -8.04 53.14 35.37
N ARG A 342 -7.43 52.01 35.75
CA ARG A 342 -7.40 51.57 37.16
C ARG A 342 -6.73 52.60 38.06
N LYS A 343 -5.61 53.21 37.63
CA LYS A 343 -4.92 54.25 38.40
C LYS A 343 -5.79 55.51 38.54
N SER A 344 -6.40 55.98 37.45
CA SER A 344 -7.33 57.13 37.48
C SER A 344 -8.50 56.88 38.44
N VAL A 345 -9.14 55.72 38.35
CA VAL A 345 -10.25 55.34 39.23
C VAL A 345 -9.80 55.23 40.69
N GLN A 346 -8.59 54.72 40.95
CA GLN A 346 -8.01 54.68 42.30
C GLN A 346 -7.75 56.09 42.85
N GLU A 347 -7.19 56.99 42.04
CA GLU A 347 -6.94 58.38 42.42
C GLU A 347 -8.26 59.11 42.72
N GLU A 348 -9.25 59.02 41.82
CA GLU A 348 -10.59 59.59 42.04
C GLU A 348 -11.27 59.02 43.28
N SER A 349 -11.18 57.70 43.49
CA SER A 349 -11.70 57.05 44.70
C SER A 349 -11.00 57.55 45.96
N ASN A 350 -9.68 57.75 45.93
CA ASN A 350 -8.92 58.25 47.07
C ASN A 350 -9.33 59.68 47.41
N VAL A 351 -9.47 60.54 46.41
CA VAL A 351 -9.95 61.93 46.59
C VAL A 351 -11.34 61.93 47.22
N CYS A 352 -12.27 61.12 46.72
CA CYS A 352 -13.61 60.99 47.29
C CYS A 352 -13.58 60.52 48.75
N VAL A 353 -12.73 59.53 49.08
CA VAL A 353 -12.54 59.06 50.46
C VAL A 353 -11.98 60.17 51.36
N GLU A 354 -11.00 60.94 50.89
CA GLU A 354 -10.42 62.07 51.63
C GLU A 354 -11.45 63.18 51.88
N GLU A 355 -12.26 63.51 50.87
CA GLU A 355 -13.35 64.48 50.99
C GLU A 355 -14.40 64.03 52.01
N LEU A 356 -14.88 62.78 51.93
CA LEU A 356 -15.84 62.21 52.88
C LEU A 356 -15.27 62.17 54.30
N ARG A 357 -13.98 61.83 54.44
CA ARG A 357 -13.30 61.87 55.74
C ARG A 357 -13.18 63.29 56.28
N GLY A 358 -12.86 64.27 55.43
CA GLY A 358 -12.82 65.69 55.77
C GLY A 358 -14.19 66.20 56.23
N GLN A 359 -15.25 65.83 55.52
CA GLN A 359 -16.63 66.13 55.90
C GLN A 359 -16.98 65.51 57.26
N ALA A 360 -16.66 64.24 57.49
CA ALA A 360 -16.89 63.58 58.77
C ALA A 360 -16.17 64.32 59.93
N LEU A 361 -14.90 64.68 59.75
CA LEU A 361 -14.15 65.45 60.74
C LEU A 361 -14.72 66.85 60.98
N ALA A 362 -15.20 67.53 59.93
CA ALA A 362 -15.86 68.82 60.08
C ALA A 362 -17.16 68.69 60.90
N ARG A 363 -17.99 67.68 60.60
CA ARG A 363 -19.21 67.39 61.37
C ARG A 363 -18.89 67.01 62.81
N GLU A 364 -17.82 66.27 63.07
CA GLU A 364 -17.35 66.00 64.43
C GLU A 364 -16.95 67.27 65.18
N ARG A 365 -16.28 68.24 64.53
CA ARG A 365 -15.95 69.53 65.12
C ARG A 365 -17.21 70.34 65.43
N ASP A 366 -18.15 70.41 64.50
CA ASP A 366 -19.43 71.09 64.72
C ASP A 366 -20.19 70.47 65.90
N LEU A 367 -20.21 69.14 66.01
CA LEU A 367 -20.81 68.44 67.14
C LEU A 367 -20.10 68.76 68.46
N ARG A 368 -18.77 68.92 68.47
CA ARG A 368 -18.02 69.35 69.68
C ARG A 368 -18.39 70.77 70.08
N ILE A 369 -18.42 71.71 69.12
CA ILE A 369 -18.83 73.10 69.38
C ILE A 369 -20.26 73.15 69.92
N LEU A 370 -21.19 72.41 69.31
CA LEU A 370 -22.58 72.32 69.79
C LEU A 370 -22.66 71.72 71.19
N LYS A 371 -21.85 70.70 71.50
CA LYS A 371 -21.76 70.13 72.86
C LYS A 371 -21.23 71.15 73.88
N GLU A 372 -20.20 71.93 73.53
CA GLU A 372 -19.66 72.99 74.40
C GLU A 372 -20.67 74.12 74.61
N GLN A 373 -21.34 74.57 73.54
CA GLN A 373 -22.42 75.56 73.62
C GLN A 373 -23.56 75.06 74.49
N TYR A 374 -23.98 73.80 74.30
CA TYR A 374 -25.02 73.18 75.10
C TYR A 374 -24.60 73.09 76.57
N ALA A 375 -23.36 72.67 76.87
CA ALA A 375 -22.83 72.66 78.24
C ALA A 375 -22.79 74.06 78.86
N ALA A 376 -22.38 75.09 78.12
CA ALA A 376 -22.37 76.47 78.60
C ALA A 376 -23.79 77.00 78.89
N VAL A 377 -24.78 76.69 78.04
CA VAL A 377 -26.19 77.02 78.29
C VAL A 377 -26.72 76.26 79.50
N GLN A 378 -26.40 74.97 79.63
CA GLN A 378 -26.75 74.19 80.82
C GLN A 378 -26.17 74.82 82.08
N GLU A 379 -24.89 75.21 82.08
CA GLU A 379 -24.26 75.91 83.20
C GLU A 379 -24.92 77.27 83.50
N ALA A 380 -25.27 78.04 82.48
CA ALA A 380 -25.97 79.32 82.67
C ALA A 380 -27.35 79.11 83.31
N CYS A 381 -28.10 78.10 82.84
CA CYS A 381 -29.38 77.71 83.43
C CYS A 381 -29.22 77.20 84.87
N THR A 382 -28.23 76.38 85.17
CA THR A 382 -27.98 75.88 86.54
C THR A 382 -27.57 77.02 87.48
N ARG A 383 -26.70 77.93 87.05
CA ARG A 383 -26.37 79.17 87.79
C ARG A 383 -27.62 80.02 88.04
N ARG A 384 -28.49 80.18 87.03
CA ARG A 384 -29.75 80.92 87.19
C ARG A 384 -30.70 80.26 88.18
N ILE A 385 -30.80 78.92 88.14
CA ILE A 385 -31.56 78.14 89.12
C ILE A 385 -30.97 78.37 90.53
N GLN A 386 -29.65 78.31 90.69
CA GLN A 386 -28.97 78.57 91.97
C GLN A 386 -29.22 80.00 92.48
N ASP A 387 -29.17 81.01 91.61
CA ASP A 387 -29.49 82.40 91.95
C ASP A 387 -30.94 82.58 92.41
N LEU A 388 -31.89 81.95 91.69
CA LEU A 388 -33.30 81.97 92.06
C LEU A 388 -33.52 81.24 93.39
N GLN A 389 -32.85 80.11 93.61
CA GLN A 389 -32.86 79.39 94.89
C GLN A 389 -32.29 80.27 96.03
N ALA A 390 -31.19 80.99 95.79
CA ALA A 390 -30.62 81.93 96.77
C ALA A 390 -31.53 83.13 97.07
N ARG A 391 -32.23 83.66 96.05
CA ARG A 391 -33.23 84.72 96.24
C ARG A 391 -34.45 84.22 97.02
N LEU A 392 -34.94 83.03 96.70
CA LEU A 392 -36.05 82.39 97.42
C LEU A 392 -35.69 82.12 98.87
N THR A 393 -34.48 81.63 99.17
CA THR A 393 -34.03 81.42 100.56
C THR A 393 -33.90 82.75 101.33
N LYS A 394 -33.36 83.81 100.71
CA LYS A 394 -33.35 85.16 101.29
C LYS A 394 -34.76 85.71 101.56
N LEU A 395 -35.68 85.57 100.60
CA LEU A 395 -37.07 85.99 100.77
C LEU A 395 -37.75 85.19 101.88
N ARG A 396 -37.60 83.86 101.90
CA ARG A 396 -38.09 83.01 103.00
C ARG A 396 -37.52 83.46 104.34
N GLY A 397 -36.24 83.83 104.41
CA GLY A 397 -35.62 84.40 105.61
C GLY A 397 -36.23 85.74 106.02
N ARG A 398 -36.48 86.65 105.06
CA ARG A 398 -37.17 87.93 105.30
C ARG A 398 -38.59 87.72 105.79
N TYR A 399 -39.38 86.88 105.13
CA TYR A 399 -40.73 86.53 105.57
C TYR A 399 -40.72 85.96 106.99
N ARG A 400 -39.82 85.01 107.30
CA ARG A 400 -39.65 84.49 108.66
C ARG A 400 -39.29 85.59 109.67
N SER A 401 -38.45 86.55 109.31
CA SER A 401 -38.11 87.67 110.21
C SER A 401 -39.26 88.64 110.41
N LEU A 402 -40.08 88.86 109.37
CA LEU A 402 -41.23 89.75 109.39
C LEU A 402 -42.39 89.11 110.16
N GLU A 403 -42.54 87.79 110.03
CA GLU A 403 -43.47 86.97 110.80
C GLU A 403 -43.06 86.92 112.28
N LYS A 404 -41.77 86.73 112.59
CA LYS A 404 -41.24 86.91 113.96
C LYS A 404 -41.48 88.32 114.51
N ARG A 405 -41.37 89.35 113.67
CA ARG A 405 -41.64 90.73 114.09
C ARG A 405 -43.12 90.92 114.38
N ARG A 406 -43.99 90.44 113.49
CA ARG A 406 -45.45 90.43 113.69
C ARG A 406 -45.85 89.65 114.94
N SER A 407 -45.23 88.51 115.23
CA SER A 407 -45.54 87.76 116.45
C SER A 407 -45.17 88.59 117.69
N MET A 408 -43.98 89.20 117.73
CA MET A 408 -43.55 90.08 118.82
C MET A 408 -44.42 91.35 118.94
N GLU A 409 -44.86 91.93 117.82
CA GLU A 409 -45.80 93.07 117.80
C GLU A 409 -47.19 92.65 118.30
N MET A 410 -47.70 91.50 117.86
CA MET A 410 -48.97 90.94 118.34
C MET A 410 -48.91 90.62 119.84
N GLU A 411 -47.78 90.12 120.34
CA GLU A 411 -47.49 89.95 121.77
C GLU A 411 -47.48 91.30 122.52
N GLY A 412 -46.89 92.34 121.92
CA GLY A 412 -46.92 93.72 122.45
C GLY A 412 -48.34 94.28 122.53
N PHE A 413 -49.10 94.21 121.43
CA PHE A 413 -50.48 94.67 121.38
C PHE A 413 -51.40 93.89 122.33
N THR A 414 -51.21 92.58 122.48
CA THR A 414 -51.98 91.82 123.47
C THR A 414 -51.67 92.27 124.90
N ARG A 415 -50.40 92.54 125.23
CA ARG A 415 -50.04 93.11 126.54
C ARG A 415 -50.68 94.49 126.76
N ASP A 416 -50.63 95.35 125.74
CA ASP A 416 -51.18 96.71 125.81
C ASP A 416 -52.70 96.71 125.98
N VAL A 417 -53.42 95.86 125.23
CA VAL A 417 -54.88 95.65 125.37
C VAL A 417 -55.22 95.13 126.76
N VAL A 418 -54.42 94.22 127.32
CA VAL A 418 -54.61 93.74 128.70
C VAL A 418 -54.41 94.87 129.71
N THR A 419 -53.39 95.73 129.55
CA THR A 419 -53.23 96.91 130.42
C THR A 419 -54.33 97.94 130.25
N LEU A 420 -54.82 98.20 129.03
CA LEU A 420 -55.95 99.10 128.78
C LEU A 420 -57.24 98.56 129.40
N ARG A 421 -57.48 97.25 129.32
CA ARG A 421 -58.58 96.59 130.05
C ARG A 421 -58.45 96.76 131.56
N ARG A 422 -57.24 96.65 132.12
CA ARG A 422 -56.99 96.91 133.55
C ARG A 422 -57.22 98.39 133.93
N HIS A 423 -56.86 99.35 133.08
CA HIS A 423 -57.11 100.77 133.32
C HIS A 423 -58.59 101.14 133.18
N LEU A 424 -59.29 100.58 132.20
CA LEU A 424 -60.75 100.69 132.09
C LEU A 424 -61.44 100.09 133.31
N GLN A 425 -61.02 98.91 133.78
CA GLN A 425 -61.54 98.33 135.02
C GLN A 425 -61.26 99.20 136.27
N LYS A 426 -60.10 99.86 136.33
CA LYS A 426 -59.81 100.82 137.41
C LYS A 426 -60.68 102.08 137.32
N LEU A 427 -60.94 102.60 136.12
CA LEU A 427 -61.79 103.78 135.92
C LEU A 427 -63.28 103.46 136.13
N GLU A 428 -63.75 102.29 135.70
CA GLU A 428 -65.11 101.80 135.97
C GLU A 428 -65.34 101.57 137.48
N ALA A 429 -64.32 101.11 138.22
CA ALA A 429 -64.39 100.97 139.67
C ALA A 429 -64.42 102.33 140.42
N VAL A 430 -63.77 103.37 139.89
CA VAL A 430 -63.70 104.70 140.52
C VAL A 430 -64.94 105.56 140.24
N HIS A 431 -65.61 105.39 139.10
CA HIS A 431 -66.71 106.28 138.70
C HIS A 431 -68.13 105.71 138.84
N TYR A 432 -68.33 104.38 138.93
CA TYR A 432 -69.69 103.82 138.82
C TYR A 432 -70.20 102.93 139.97
N GLY A 433 -69.49 102.74 141.08
CA GLY A 433 -70.08 102.14 142.29
C GLY A 433 -70.84 100.81 142.08
N ARG A 434 -70.48 100.03 141.06
CA ARG A 434 -71.15 98.77 140.69
C ARG A 434 -70.19 97.61 140.93
N ARG A 435 -70.45 96.81 141.96
CA ARG A 435 -69.80 95.50 142.11
C ARG A 435 -70.35 94.57 141.02
N LEU A 436 -69.53 94.26 140.01
CA LEU A 436 -69.83 93.19 139.04
C LEU A 436 -69.76 91.83 139.72
N SER A 437 -70.70 90.98 139.31
CA SER A 437 -71.16 89.77 139.99
C SER A 437 -70.24 88.57 139.74
N ALA A 438 -70.36 87.52 140.56
CA ALA A 438 -69.55 86.31 140.49
C ALA A 438 -69.68 85.55 139.14
N GLN A 439 -70.71 85.84 138.35
CA GLN A 439 -70.99 85.20 137.07
C GLN A 439 -70.22 85.84 135.91
N GLU A 440 -69.85 87.13 136.02
CA GLU A 440 -69.06 87.86 135.02
C GLU A 440 -67.54 87.61 135.15
N ARG A 441 -67.12 86.89 136.21
CA ARG A 441 -65.75 86.37 136.38
C ARG A 441 -65.52 85.04 135.64
N GLN A 442 -66.58 84.30 135.31
CA GLN A 442 -66.48 83.04 134.56
C GLN A 442 -66.36 83.28 133.04
N SER A 443 -66.96 84.35 132.52
CA SER A 443 -66.86 84.76 131.11
C SER A 443 -65.54 85.46 130.73
N LEU A 444 -64.62 85.64 131.69
CA LEU A 444 -63.27 86.19 131.48
C LEU A 444 -62.18 85.12 131.31
N ARG A 445 -62.54 83.84 131.25
CA ARG A 445 -61.63 82.77 130.80
C ARG A 445 -61.89 82.51 129.32
N PHE A 446 -61.14 83.22 128.47
CA PHE A 446 -61.08 82.96 127.04
C PHE A 446 -60.15 81.77 126.76
N ASP A 447 -60.54 80.98 125.75
CA ASP A 447 -60.00 79.69 125.30
C ASP A 447 -58.51 79.70 124.92
N GLU A 448 -57.76 78.70 125.42
CA GLU A 448 -56.34 78.42 125.14
C GLU A 448 -56.12 77.18 124.24
N HIS A 449 -57.04 76.82 123.34
CA HIS A 449 -56.88 75.60 122.53
C HIS A 449 -57.03 75.82 121.03
N TYR A 450 -55.92 76.19 120.38
CA TYR A 450 -55.63 75.82 118.99
C TYR A 450 -54.12 75.58 118.82
N THR A 451 -53.66 74.43 119.32
CA THR A 451 -52.42 73.80 118.87
C THR A 451 -52.76 72.33 118.61
N LEU A 452 -52.77 71.94 117.34
CA LEU A 452 -52.91 70.56 116.89
C LEU A 452 -51.64 69.74 117.26
N ASP A 453 -51.86 68.45 117.52
CA ASP A 453 -50.95 67.51 118.20
C ASP A 453 -49.74 67.06 117.36
N SER A 454 -48.63 66.77 118.06
CA SER A 454 -47.34 66.32 117.49
C SER A 454 -47.38 65.02 116.69
N ASN A 455 -48.47 64.24 116.81
CA ASN A 455 -48.58 62.93 116.17
C ASN A 455 -49.01 63.04 114.70
N GLU A 456 -49.89 63.99 114.36
CA GLU A 456 -50.33 64.25 112.97
C GLU A 456 -49.17 64.77 112.10
N LEU A 457 -48.28 65.58 112.69
CA LEU A 457 -47.05 66.05 112.04
C LEU A 457 -46.05 64.93 111.75
N SER A 458 -46.01 63.88 112.58
CA SER A 458 -45.10 62.75 112.37
C SER A 458 -45.55 61.85 111.22
N GLU A 459 -46.86 61.69 111.04
CA GLU A 459 -47.45 60.90 109.94
C GLU A 459 -47.27 61.60 108.59
N GLU A 460 -47.43 62.93 108.53
CA GLU A 460 -47.18 63.70 107.31
C GLU A 460 -45.69 63.70 106.91
N VAL A 461 -44.77 63.74 107.89
CA VAL A 461 -43.33 63.64 107.63
C VAL A 461 -42.95 62.24 107.12
N ALA A 462 -43.58 61.17 107.64
CA ALA A 462 -43.36 59.82 107.16
C ALA A 462 -43.87 59.63 105.71
N ALA A 463 -45.05 60.17 105.38
CA ALA A 463 -45.61 60.14 104.03
C ALA A 463 -44.73 60.88 103.01
N LEU A 464 -44.12 62.02 103.41
CA LEU A 464 -43.19 62.76 102.56
C LEU A 464 -41.85 62.02 102.36
N GLN A 465 -41.36 61.31 103.37
CA GLN A 465 -40.13 60.50 103.23
C GLN A 465 -40.32 59.30 102.29
N GLN A 466 -41.50 58.68 102.26
CA GLN A 466 -41.82 57.62 101.30
C GLN A 466 -41.83 58.16 99.86
N ARG A 467 -42.44 59.33 99.65
CA ARG A 467 -42.53 59.97 98.33
C ARG A 467 -41.18 60.43 97.78
N VAL A 468 -40.26 60.85 98.66
CA VAL A 468 -38.88 61.18 98.27
C VAL A 468 -38.07 59.93 97.90
N ARG A 469 -38.34 58.77 98.53
CA ARG A 469 -37.69 57.50 98.15
C ARG A 469 -38.18 56.99 96.80
N GLU A 470 -39.48 57.09 96.52
CA GLU A 470 -40.04 56.75 95.20
C GLU A 470 -39.43 57.62 94.09
N LEU A 471 -39.35 58.95 94.31
CA LEU A 471 -38.70 59.87 93.38
C LEU A 471 -37.19 59.65 93.22
N ALA A 472 -36.50 59.10 94.22
CA ALA A 472 -35.09 58.75 94.12
C ALA A 472 -34.83 57.47 93.31
N VAL A 473 -35.80 56.54 93.28
CA VAL A 473 -35.75 55.35 92.41
C VAL A 473 -35.99 55.73 90.95
N ASP A 474 -36.90 56.67 90.68
CA ASP A 474 -37.20 57.17 89.34
C ASP A 474 -36.05 58.01 88.71
N LEU A 475 -35.12 58.53 89.52
CA LEU A 475 -33.96 59.30 89.07
C LEU A 475 -32.70 58.45 88.81
N ALA A 476 -32.73 57.15 89.10
CA ALA A 476 -31.60 56.22 88.96
C ALA A 476 -31.70 55.26 87.75
N THR A 477 -32.77 55.36 86.96
CA THR A 477 -32.91 54.80 85.60
C THR A 477 -32.81 55.90 84.58
#